data_AF-A0A524PYD3-F1
#
_entry.id   AF-A0A524PYD3-F1
#
_cell.length_a   1.000
_cell.length_b   1.000
_cell.length_c   1.000
_cell.angle_alpha   90.00
_cell.angle_beta   90.00
_cell.angle_gamma   90.00
#
_symmetry.space_group_name_H-M   'P 1'
#
loop_
_entity.id
_entity.type
_entity.pdbx_description
1 polymer ?
#
loop_
_entity_poly.entity_id
_entity_poly.type
_entity_poly.pdbx_seq_one_letter_code
_entity_poly.pdbx_strand_id
1 'polypeptide(L)' 'MKLIERAWQSYRVNVVPHDAGEVQLKETRNAFYAGAAILFTTLTSETFLDDDGGGSIDPTIDDLLKMEMIQEEIDEFGA' A
#
# COMPACT_ATOMS: atom_id res chain seq x y z
N MET A 1 0.50 13.42 -3.98
CA MET A 1 -0.68 13.07 -3.15
C MET A 1 -0.49 11.64 -2.72
N LYS A 2 -0.65 11.36 -1.42
CA LYS A 2 -0.38 10.05 -0.84
C LYS A 2 -1.38 8.98 -1.32
N LEU A 3 -0.90 7.93 -1.97
CA LEU A 3 -1.66 6.84 -2.60
C LEU A 3 -2.30 5.90 -1.56
N ILE A 4 -1.54 5.45 -0.56
CA ILE A 4 -2.06 4.59 0.52
C ILE A 4 -3.04 5.38 1.37
N GLU A 5 -2.73 6.64 1.67
CA GLU A 5 -3.64 7.50 2.45
C GLU A 5 -4.98 7.69 1.74
N ARG A 6 -4.97 7.94 0.42
CA ARG A 6 -6.20 8.03 -0.36
C ARG A 6 -7.00 6.72 -0.31
N ALA A 7 -6.31 5.58 -0.41
CA ALA A 7 -6.95 4.27 -0.29
C ALA A 7 -7.55 4.06 1.10
N TRP A 8 -6.85 4.49 2.16
CA TRP A 8 -7.37 4.46 3.54
C TRP A 8 -8.64 5.30 3.69
N GLN A 9 -8.68 6.53 3.13
CA GLN A 9 -9.90 7.36 3.21
C GLN A 9 -11.09 6.67 2.53
N SER A 10 -10.88 6.04 1.37
CA SER A 10 -11.91 5.25 0.71
C SER A 10 -12.34 4.05 1.56
N TYR A 11 -11.39 3.29 2.11
CA TYR A 11 -11.68 2.14 2.97
C TYR A 11 -12.48 2.55 4.22
N ARG A 12 -12.08 3.65 4.87
CA ARG A 12 -12.77 4.19 6.04
C ARG A 12 -14.23 4.52 5.73
N VAL A 13 -14.51 5.13 4.58
CA VAL A 13 -15.87 5.53 4.21
C VAL A 13 -16.75 4.32 3.89
N ASN A 14 -16.19 3.29 3.27
CA ASN A 14 -16.98 2.17 2.73
C ASN A 14 -17.03 0.92 3.62
N VAL A 15 -16.07 0.74 4.52
CA VAL A 15 -15.88 -0.51 5.26
C VAL A 15 -15.93 -0.32 6.78
N VAL A 16 -15.38 0.79 7.29
CA VAL A 16 -15.35 1.02 8.73
C VAL A 16 -16.70 1.56 9.20
N PRO A 17 -17.30 1.01 10.28
CA PRO A 17 -18.55 1.53 10.82
C PRO A 17 -18.46 3.03 11.15
N HIS A 18 -19.50 3.80 10.83
CA HIS A 18 -19.52 5.25 11.06
C HIS A 18 -19.47 5.63 12.54
N ASP A 19 -19.88 4.73 13.42
CA ASP A 19 -19.86 4.84 14.88
C ASP A 19 -18.62 4.21 15.53
N ALA A 20 -17.64 3.76 14.73
CA ALA A 20 -16.40 3.21 15.25
C ALA A 20 -15.70 4.22 16.16
N GLY A 21 -15.36 3.79 17.37
CA GLY A 21 -14.63 4.61 18.34
C GLY A 21 -13.19 4.92 17.91
N GLU A 22 -12.56 5.88 18.57
CA GLU A 22 -11.20 6.35 18.22
C GLU A 22 -10.16 5.22 18.21
N VAL A 23 -10.23 4.31 19.20
CA VAL A 23 -9.32 3.16 19.27
C VAL A 23 -9.51 2.24 18.07
N GLN A 24 -10.76 1.92 17.71
CA GLN A 24 -11.06 1.05 16.58
C GLN A 24 -10.59 1.70 15.26
N LEU A 25 -10.81 3.01 15.09
CA LEU A 25 -10.33 3.75 13.93
C LEU A 25 -8.80 3.72 13.84
N LYS A 26 -8.10 3.96 14.96
CA LYS A 26 -6.64 3.96 15.03
C LYS A 26 -6.07 2.58 14.69
N GLU A 27 -6.53 1.52 15.37
CA GLU A 27 -6.00 0.18 15.16
C GLU A 27 -6.36 -0.36 13.77
N THR A 28 -7.53 -0.02 13.24
CA THR A 28 -7.91 -0.39 11.87
C THR A 28 -7.03 0.32 10.84
N ARG A 29 -6.69 1.59 11.06
CA ARG A 29 -5.73 2.32 10.21
C ARG A 29 -4.36 1.65 10.25
N ASN A 30 -3.88 1.27 11.45
CA ASN A 30 -2.60 0.59 11.59
C ASN A 30 -2.58 -0.75 10.85
N ALA A 31 -3.61 -1.57 11.02
CA ALA A 31 -3.73 -2.84 10.31
C ALA A 31 -3.80 -2.66 8.79
N PHE A 32 -4.51 -1.63 8.30
CA PHE A 32 -4.59 -1.31 6.88
C PHE A 32 -3.22 -0.97 6.30
N TYR A 33 -2.45 -0.08 6.95
CA TYR A 33 -1.13 0.32 6.49
C TYR A 33 -0.12 -0.85 6.55
N ALA A 34 -0.17 -1.68 7.60
CA ALA A 34 0.65 -2.88 7.68
C ALA A 34 0.35 -3.86 6.53
N GLY A 35 -0.93 -4.07 6.21
CA GLY A 35 -1.35 -4.90 5.08
C GLY A 35 -0.91 -4.32 3.74
N ALA A 36 -0.99 -2.99 3.56
CA ALA A 36 -0.50 -2.31 2.36
C ALA A 36 1.02 -2.48 2.18
N ALA A 37 1.80 -2.39 3.26
CA ALA A 37 3.24 -2.59 3.23
C ALA A 37 3.64 -4.02 2.83
N ILE A 38 2.98 -5.03 3.40
CA ILE A 38 3.21 -6.43 3.06
C ILE A 38 2.86 -6.68 1.59
N LEU A 39 1.67 -6.25 1.16
CA LEU A 39 1.23 -6.43 -0.23
C LEU A 39 2.20 -5.77 -1.23
N PHE A 40 2.64 -4.55 -0.93
CA PHE A 40 3.61 -3.85 -1.76
C PHE A 40 4.94 -4.61 -1.84
N THR A 41 5.44 -5.10 -0.71
CA THR A 41 6.67 -5.90 -0.64
C THR A 41 6.54 -7.17 -1.49
N THR A 42 5.45 -7.93 -1.34
CA THR A 42 5.21 -9.15 -2.12
C THR A 42 5.12 -8.86 -3.62
N LEU A 43 4.40 -7.81 -4.03
CA LEU A 43 4.28 -7.46 -5.45
C LEU A 43 5.63 -7.04 -6.04
N THR A 44 6.42 -6.25 -5.31
CA THR A 44 7.73 -5.81 -5.78
C THR A 44 8.76 -6.94 -5.79
N SER A 45 8.72 -7.86 -4.81
CA SER A 45 9.66 -8.99 -4.74
C SER A 45 9.32 -10.14 -5.68
N GLU A 46 8.04 -10.49 -5.86
CA GLU A 46 7.61 -11.68 -6.61
C GLU A 46 7.22 -11.37 -8.06
N THR A 47 6.87 -10.12 -8.40
CA THR A 47 6.33 -9.80 -9.75
C THR A 47 7.39 -9.20 -10.69
N PHE A 48 8.48 -8.63 -10.17
CA PHE A 48 9.49 -7.93 -10.97
C PHE A 48 10.88 -8.57 -10.95
N LEU A 49 11.11 -9.60 -10.13
CA LEU A 49 12.46 -10.15 -9.91
C LEU A 49 12.64 -11.64 -10.27
N ASP A 50 11.58 -12.35 -10.67
CA ASP A 50 11.71 -13.75 -11.14
C ASP A 50 11.91 -13.79 -12.66
N ASP A 51 13.17 -13.96 -13.05
CA ASP A 51 13.70 -14.12 -14.41
C ASP A 51 13.57 -15.58 -14.89
N ASP A 52 12.35 -16.14 -14.81
CA ASP A 52 12.07 -17.56 -15.03
C ASP A 52 11.48 -17.87 -16.43
N GLY A 53 11.65 -16.96 -17.40
CA GLY A 53 11.39 -17.27 -18.80
C GLY A 53 9.95 -17.08 -19.29
N GLY A 54 9.27 -16.02 -18.85
CA GLY A 54 7.88 -15.73 -19.24
C GLY A 54 7.55 -14.25 -19.40
N GLY A 55 8.38 -13.47 -20.09
CA GLY A 55 8.08 -12.10 -20.51
C GLY A 55 7.88 -11.11 -19.36
N SER A 56 8.98 -10.63 -18.79
CA SER A 56 8.96 -9.48 -17.88
C SER A 56 8.31 -8.28 -18.59
N ILE A 57 7.22 -7.77 -18.02
CA ILE A 57 6.72 -6.44 -18.39
C ILE A 57 7.64 -5.47 -17.67
N ASP A 58 8.61 -4.94 -18.42
CA ASP A 58 9.50 -3.90 -17.90
C ASP A 58 8.64 -2.75 -17.35
N PRO A 59 8.76 -2.40 -16.06
CA PRO A 59 7.93 -1.36 -15.46
C PRO A 59 8.16 -0.03 -16.18
N THR A 60 7.07 0.69 -16.46
CA THR A 60 7.19 2.03 -17.02
C THR A 60 7.75 2.99 -15.98
N ILE A 61 8.24 4.16 -16.42
CA ILE A 61 8.68 5.23 -15.52
C ILE A 61 7.55 5.60 -14.53
N ASP A 62 6.30 5.63 -15.00
CA ASP A 62 5.15 5.94 -14.16
C ASP A 62 4.88 4.85 -13.10
N ASP A 63 5.25 3.60 -13.37
CA ASP A 63 5.12 2.51 -12.40
C ASP A 63 6.22 2.62 -11.34
N LEU A 64 7.46 2.90 -11.76
CA LEU A 64 8.59 3.13 -10.85
C LEU A 64 8.32 4.31 -9.89
N LEU A 65 7.79 5.42 -10.41
CA LEU A 65 7.44 6.58 -9.59
C LEU A 65 6.35 6.25 -8.56
N LYS A 66 5.33 5.48 -8.94
CA LYS A 66 4.30 5.05 -7.98
C LYS A 66 4.86 4.14 -6.92
N MET A 67 5.79 3.25 -7.26
CA MET A 67 6.47 2.38 -6.30
C MET A 67 7.27 3.19 -5.28
N GLU A 68 8.04 4.17 -5.75
CA GLU A 68 8.80 5.08 -4.87
C GLU A 68 7.87 5.83 -3.91
N MET A 69 6.79 6.43 -4.42
CA MET A 69 5.80 7.14 -3.60
C MET A 69 5.13 6.23 -2.55
N ILE A 70 4.83 4.98 -2.92
CA ILE A 70 4.25 4.00 -1.99
C ILE A 70 5.25 3.63 -0.90
N GLN A 71 6.51 3.41 -1.25
CA GLN A 71 7.57 3.10 -0.29
C GLN A 71 7.77 4.25 0.70
N GLU A 72 7.86 5.49 0.22
CA GLU A 72 7.97 6.70 1.07
C GLU A 72 6.81 6.80 2.07
N GLU A 73 5.58 6.53 1.62
CA GLU A 73 4.40 6.57 2.49
C GLU A 73 4.40 5.48 3.57
N ILE A 74 4.91 4.29 3.26
CA ILE A 74 5.07 3.20 4.21
C ILE A 74 6.11 3.57 5.26
N ASP A 75 7.25 4.11 4.82
CA ASP A 75 8.36 4.49 5.71
C ASP A 75 7.94 5.64 6.65
N GLU A 76 7.27 6.66 6.12
CA GLU A 76 6.71 7.75 6.93
C GLU A 76 5.64 7.28 7.94
N PHE A 77 4.96 6.18 7.66
CA PHE A 77 3.98 5.60 8.58
C PHE A 77 4.62 4.73 9.67
N GLY A 78 5.70 4.01 9.33
CA GLY A 78 6.42 3.09 10.22
C GLY A 78 7.47 3.75 11.12
N ALA A 79 7.88 4.99 10.82
CA ALA A 79 8.75 5.84 11.65
C ALA A 79 8.03 6.48 12.83
#